data_AF-A0A955GHN8-F1
#
_entry.id   AF-A0A955GHN8-F1
#
_cell.length_a   1.000
_cell.length_b   1.000
_cell.length_c   1.000
_cell.angle_alpha   90.00
_cell.angle_beta   90.00
_cell.angle_gamma   90.00
#
_symmetry.space_group_name_H-M   'P 1'
#
loop_
_entity.id
_entity.type
_entity.pdbx_description
1 polymer ?
#
loop_
_entity_poly.entity_id
_entity_poly.type
_entity_poly.pdbx_seq_one_letter_code
_entity_poly.pdbx_strand_id
1 'polypeptide(L)' 'AEILIGTPAVRNIIREGKTHQLDAVIQTGAEFGMQSMDKTLVNLIHAGTITYEEARNFAIDIDELDRLMRG' A
#
# COMPACT_ATOMS: atom_id res chain seq x y z
N ALA A 1 -6.21 0.90 -6.79
CA ALA A 1 -5.23 -0.08 -7.27
C ALA A 1 -3.94 0.12 -6.50
N GLU A 2 -3.16 -0.94 -6.28
CA GLU A 2 -1.79 -0.82 -5.78
C GLU A 2 -0.84 -0.37 -6.90
N ILE A 3 0.12 0.49 -6.58
CA ILE A 3 1.05 1.11 -7.54
C ILE A 3 2.46 1.09 -6.95
N LEU A 4 3.37 0.41 -7.67
CA LEU A 4 4.82 0.43 -7.42
C LEU A 4 5.53 1.07 -8.60
N ILE A 5 6.35 2.09 -8.35
CA ILE A 5 7.12 2.78 -9.39
C ILE A 5 8.55 2.25 -9.44
N GLY A 6 9.02 1.86 -10.62
CA GLY A 6 10.34 1.26 -10.84
C GLY A 6 11.51 2.25 -10.74
N THR A 7 11.71 2.86 -9.57
CA THR A 7 12.85 3.74 -9.26
C THR A 7 14.18 2.97 -9.27
N PRO A 8 15.35 3.64 -9.36
CA PRO A 8 16.64 2.97 -9.24
C PRO A 8 16.77 2.10 -7.96
N ALA A 9 16.23 2.56 -6.84
CA ALA A 9 16.22 1.83 -5.57
C ALA A 9 15.37 0.54 -5.66
N VAL A 10 14.14 0.64 -6.18
CA VAL A 10 13.26 -0.52 -6.40
C VAL A 10 13.92 -1.56 -7.31
N ARG A 11 14.56 -1.11 -8.39
CA ARG A 11 15.28 -2.01 -9.31
C ARG A 11 16.47 -2.70 -8.65
N ASN A 12 17.18 -2.02 -7.74
CA ASN A 12 18.24 -2.64 -6.94
C ASN A 12 17.68 -3.73 -6.02
N ILE A 13 16.60 -3.43 -5.29
CA ILE A 13 15.94 -4.40 -4.39
C ILE A 13 15.53 -5.67 -5.15
N ILE A 14 14.97 -5.52 -6.34
CA ILE A 14 14.60 -6.65 -7.21
C ILE A 14 15.84 -7.45 -7.64
N ARG A 15 16.91 -6.79 -8.09
CA ARG A 15 18.17 -7.46 -8.49
C ARG A 15 18.82 -8.23 -7.36
N GLU A 16 18.71 -7.74 -6.13
CA GLU A 16 19.26 -8.35 -4.93
C GLU A 16 18.35 -9.44 -4.32
N GLY A 17 17.16 -9.68 -4.91
CA GLY A 17 16.21 -10.66 -4.41
C GLY A 17 15.54 -10.28 -3.08
N LYS A 18 15.65 -9.01 -2.67
CA LYS A 18 15.13 -8.51 -1.38
C LYS A 18 13.67 -8.06 -1.49
N THR A 19 12.84 -8.81 -2.21
CA THR A 19 11.46 -8.40 -2.56
C THR A 19 10.57 -8.13 -1.35
N HIS A 20 10.85 -8.76 -0.20
CA HIS A 20 10.19 -8.47 1.09
C HIS A 20 10.31 -7.02 1.54
N GLN A 21 11.24 -6.23 0.99
CA GLN A 21 11.40 -4.81 1.29
C GLN A 21 10.47 -3.92 0.45
N LEU A 22 9.86 -4.46 -0.62
CA LEU A 22 9.07 -3.66 -1.55
C LEU A 22 7.82 -3.07 -0.89
N ASP A 23 7.20 -3.76 0.08
CA ASP A 23 6.01 -3.27 0.77
C ASP A 23 6.31 -1.97 1.52
N ALA A 24 7.41 -1.94 2.27
CA ALA A 24 7.88 -0.73 2.97
C ALA A 24 8.25 0.40 2.01
N VAL A 25 8.78 0.07 0.83
CA VAL A 25 9.09 1.06 -0.22
C VAL A 25 7.81 1.65 -0.82
N ILE A 26 6.77 0.85 -1.05
CA ILE A 26 5.47 1.34 -1.54
C ILE A 26 4.83 2.25 -0.50
N GLN A 27 4.84 1.86 0.78
CA GLN A 27 4.27 2.63 1.89
C GLN A 27 4.92 4.01 2.05
N THR A 28 6.23 4.11 1.83
CA THR A 28 6.98 5.37 1.97
C THR A 28 7.10 6.14 0.66
N GLY A 29 6.85 5.51 -0.48
CA GLY A 29 7.08 6.05 -1.83
C GLY A 29 5.97 6.95 -2.40
N ALA A 30 5.08 7.50 -1.57
CA ALA A 30 3.95 8.32 -2.01
C ALA A 30 4.39 9.54 -2.85
N GLU A 31 5.55 10.14 -2.54
CA GLU A 31 6.13 11.26 -3.30
C GLU A 31 6.47 10.88 -4.75
N PHE A 32 6.75 9.60 -5.00
CA PHE A 32 7.01 9.07 -6.33
C PHE A 32 5.73 8.60 -7.04
N GLY A 33 4.55 8.81 -6.42
CA GLY A 33 3.26 8.32 -6.92
C GLY A 33 2.99 6.85 -6.62
N MET A 34 3.72 6.25 -5.66
CA MET A 34 3.41 4.89 -5.20
C MET A 34 2.17 4.91 -4.30
N GLN A 35 1.46 3.78 -4.28
CA GLN A 35 0.25 3.61 -3.49
C GLN A 35 0.12 2.15 -3.04
N SER A 36 0.06 1.91 -1.74
CA SER A 36 -0.18 0.56 -1.21
C SER A 36 -1.63 0.13 -1.42
N MET A 37 -1.87 -1.18 -1.37
CA MET A 37 -3.23 -1.72 -1.32
C MET A 37 -4.02 -1.15 -0.15
N ASP A 38 -3.47 -1.13 1.06
CA ASP A 38 -4.20 -0.67 2.26
C ASP A 38 -4.59 0.81 2.15
N LYS A 39 -3.69 1.66 1.63
CA LYS A 39 -4.01 3.08 1.35
C LYS A 39 -5.13 3.23 0.32
N THR A 40 -5.13 2.37 -0.70
CA THR A 40 -6.22 2.32 -1.69
C THR A 40 -7.55 1.99 -1.01
N LEU A 41 -7.58 0.96 -0.16
CA LEU A 41 -8.78 0.52 0.52
C LEU A 41 -9.34 1.63 1.43
N VAL A 42 -8.48 2.31 2.21
CA VAL A 42 -8.89 3.47 3.01
C VAL A 42 -9.51 4.56 2.15
N ASN A 43 -8.91 4.88 1.00
CA ASN A 43 -9.46 5.90 0.09
C ASN A 43 -10.85 5.49 -0.45
N LEU A 44 -11.06 4.21 -0.76
CA LEU A 44 -12.36 3.70 -1.22
C LEU A 44 -13.42 3.71 -0.12
N ILE A 45 -13.04 3.43 1.13
CA ILE A 45 -13.92 3.58 2.30
C ILE A 45 -14.33 5.04 2.47
N HIS A 46 -13.36 5.97 2.46
CA HIS A 46 -13.64 7.40 2.57
C HIS A 46 -14.50 7.95 1.44
N ALA A 47 -14.37 7.37 0.24
CA ALA A 47 -15.23 7.69 -0.90
C ALA A 47 -16.63 7.06 -0.81
N GLY A 48 -16.91 6.24 0.23
CA GLY A 48 -18.18 5.52 0.40
C GLY A 48 -18.41 4.43 -0.67
N THR A 49 -17.35 4.01 -1.37
CA THR A 49 -17.45 3.01 -2.45
C THR A 49 -17.51 1.59 -1.91
N ILE A 50 -16.84 1.35 -0.77
CA ILE A 50 -16.85 0.06 -0.05
C ILE A 50 -17.01 0.31 1.45
N THR A 51 -17.45 -0.71 2.18
CA THR A 51 -17.49 -0.69 3.63
C THR A 51 -16.13 -1.07 4.24
N TYR A 52 -15.90 -0.68 5.50
CA TYR A 52 -14.72 -1.10 6.24
C TYR A 52 -14.65 -2.63 6.41
N GLU A 53 -15.80 -3.29 6.62
CA GLU A 53 -15.87 -4.75 6.74
C GLU A 53 -15.46 -5.45 5.43
N GLU A 54 -15.91 -4.94 4.28
CA GLU A 54 -15.46 -5.45 2.98
C GLU A 54 -13.96 -5.25 2.80
N ALA A 55 -13.44 -4.06 3.11
CA ALA A 55 -12.02 -3.74 2.97
C ALA A 55 -11.10 -4.68 3.77
N ARG A 56 -11.50 -5.09 4.99
CA ARG A 56 -10.71 -6.03 5.81
C ARG A 56 -10.47 -7.38 5.15
N ASN A 57 -11.35 -7.81 4.25
CA ASN A 57 -11.18 -9.09 3.53
C ASN A 57 -10.10 -9.00 2.43
N PHE A 58 -9.69 -7.79 2.04
CA PHE A 58 -8.72 -7.54 0.97
C PHE A 58 -7.45 -6.83 1.44
N ALA A 59 -7.40 -6.40 2.70
CA ALA A 59 -6.23 -5.75 3.28
C ALA A 59 -5.03 -6.71 3.31
N ILE A 60 -3.85 -6.18 2.99
CA ILE A 60 -2.59 -6.92 3.09
C ILE A 60 -2.14 -6.94 4.55
N ASP A 61 -2.25 -5.80 5.22
CA ASP A 61 -1.99 -5.65 6.64
C ASP A 61 -3.20 -4.95 7.30
N ILE A 62 -3.92 -5.73 8.12
CA ILE A 62 -5.12 -5.25 8.83
C ILE A 62 -4.74 -4.20 9.88
N ASP A 63 -3.59 -4.35 10.53
CA ASP A 63 -3.13 -3.39 11.54
C ASP A 63 -2.76 -2.05 10.89
N GLU A 64 -2.16 -2.10 9.70
CA GLU A 64 -1.88 -0.91 8.89
C GLU A 64 -3.17 -0.24 8.39
N LEU A 65 -4.15 -1.01 7.90
CA LEU A 65 -5.47 -0.51 7.53
C LEU A 65 -6.11 0.25 8.71
N ASP A 66 -6.11 -0.36 9.89
CA ASP A 66 -6.66 0.22 11.12
C ASP A 66 -5.91 1.50 11.52
N ARG A 67 -4.58 1.51 11.39
CA ARG A 67 -3.75 2.69 11.65
C ARG A 67 -4.09 3.83 10.70
N LEU A 68 -4.22 3.54 9.41
CA LEU A 68 -4.54 4.53 8.38
C LEU A 68 -5.97 5.07 8.49
N MET A 69 -6.91 4.30 9.04
CA MET A 69 -8.28 4.75 9.32
C MET A 69 -8.39 5.67 10.54
N ARG A 70 -7.45 5.61 11.47
CA ARG A 70 -7.44 6.43 12.71
C ARG A 70 -6.76 7.79 12.53
N GLY A 71 -5.90 7.94 11.52
CA GLY A 71 -5.16 9.16 11.21
C GLY A 71 -5.89 10.03 10.20
#